data_AF-A0A8H6RLH1-F1
#
_entry.id   AF-A0A8H6RLH1-F1
#
_cell.length_a   1.000
_cell.length_b   1.000
_cell.length_c   1.000
_cell.angle_alpha   90.00
_cell.angle_beta   90.00
_cell.angle_gamma   90.00
#
_symmetry.space_group_name_H-M   'P 1'
#
loop_
_entity.id
_entity.type
_entity.pdbx_description
1 polymer ?
#
loop_
_entity_poly.entity_id
_entity_poly.type
_entity_poly.pdbx_seq_one_letter_code
_entity_poly.pdbx_strand_id
1 'polypeptide(L)'
;MPHIRHCIDILRQELMCTFSLDVHTFTWVEHYSTPMADFMLQRQCRRWDDIVRWKESHQMSDEDNERVDRLQKPHGVFENALPGGAADLLDQTAEWLKHSHVA
;
A
#
# COMPACT_ATOMS: atom_id res chain seq x y z
N MET A 1 -9.43 28.90 17.70
CA MET A 1 -8.28 28.10 17.21
C MET A 1 -8.30 28.03 15.66
N PRO A 2 -7.95 29.13 14.97
CA PRO A 2 -7.98 29.24 13.51
C PRO A 2 -6.83 28.48 12.83
N HIS A 3 -5.73 28.28 13.56
CA HIS A 3 -4.50 27.65 13.07
C HIS A 3 -4.73 26.21 12.61
N ILE A 4 -5.29 25.36 13.48
CA ILE A 4 -5.49 23.94 13.18
C ILE A 4 -6.41 23.72 11.97
N ARG A 5 -7.49 24.51 11.84
CA ARG A 5 -8.47 24.32 10.76
C ARG A 5 -7.88 24.59 9.38
N HIS A 6 -7.10 25.65 9.20
CA HIS A 6 -6.50 25.91 7.90
C HIS A 6 -5.33 24.98 7.62
N CYS A 7 -4.56 24.54 8.63
CA CYS A 7 -3.50 23.54 8.43
C CYS A 7 -4.08 22.21 7.93
N ILE A 8 -5.17 21.75 8.55
CA ILE A 8 -5.89 20.54 8.09
C ILE A 8 -6.41 20.75 6.67
N ASP A 9 -6.93 21.93 6.35
CA ASP A 9 -7.41 22.22 4.99
C ASP A 9 -6.28 22.22 3.96
N ILE A 10 -5.11 22.79 4.26
CA ILE A 10 -3.93 22.75 3.39
C ILE A 10 -3.45 21.31 3.19
N LEU A 11 -3.40 20.49 4.25
CA LEU A 11 -3.05 19.06 4.13
C LEU A 11 -4.06 18.30 3.28
N ARG A 12 -5.36 18.57 3.46
CA ARG A 12 -6.42 18.00 2.63
C ARG A 12 -6.25 18.40 1.16
N GLN A 13 -6.00 19.67 0.88
CA GLN A 13 -5.78 20.18 -0.47
C GLN A 13 -4.57 19.52 -1.13
N GLU A 14 -3.45 19.39 -0.41
CA GLU A 14 -2.25 18.70 -0.90
C GLU A 14 -2.57 17.24 -1.22
N LEU A 15 -3.17 16.50 -0.27
CA LEU A 15 -3.53 15.09 -0.47
C LEU A 15 -4.48 14.87 -1.64
N MET A 16 -5.43 15.78 -1.86
CA MET A 16 -6.35 15.70 -3.02
C MET A 16 -5.65 15.98 -4.34
N CYS A 17 -4.66 16.87 -4.37
CA CYS A 17 -3.88 17.20 -5.56
C CYS A 17 -2.86 16.12 -5.90
N THR A 18 -2.24 15.51 -4.88
CA THR A 18 -1.18 14.50 -5.02
C THR A 18 -1.68 13.06 -4.81
N PHE A 19 -2.99 12.83 -4.85
CA PHE A 19 -3.54 11.49 -4.68
C PHE A 19 -3.08 10.58 -5.83
N SER A 20 -2.49 9.45 -5.49
CA SER A 20 -2.01 8.48 -6.48
C SER A 20 -3.16 7.67 -7.06
N LEU A 21 -3.27 7.65 -8.38
CA LEU A 21 -4.08 6.66 -9.12
C LEU A 21 -3.20 5.68 -9.89
N ASP A 22 -1.89 5.72 -9.63
CA ASP A 22 -0.97 4.88 -10.35
C ASP A 22 -1.32 3.42 -10.06
N VAL A 23 -1.31 2.60 -11.11
CA VAL A 23 -1.62 1.17 -10.97
C VAL A 23 -0.44 0.52 -10.25
N HIS A 24 -0.68 0.10 -9.01
CA HIS A 24 0.28 -0.67 -8.24
C HIS A 24 0.31 -2.10 -8.77
N THR A 25 1.47 -2.52 -9.26
CA THR A 25 1.73 -3.93 -9.51
C THR A 25 2.08 -4.61 -8.19
N PHE A 26 1.72 -5.88 -8.10
CA PHE A 26 2.05 -6.72 -6.96
C PHE A 26 3.13 -7.70 -7.40
N THR A 27 4.23 -7.76 -6.65
CA THR A 27 5.38 -8.61 -6.96
C THR A 27 5.60 -9.62 -5.85
N TRP A 28 6.04 -10.82 -6.20
CA TRP A 28 6.46 -11.80 -5.21
C TRP A 28 7.87 -11.45 -4.75
N VAL A 29 8.08 -11.45 -3.44
CA VAL A 29 9.37 -11.16 -2.82
C VAL A 29 9.75 -12.36 -1.95
N GLU A 30 11.04 -12.69 -1.92
CA GLU A 30 11.57 -13.72 -1.03
C GLU A 30 11.20 -13.43 0.44
N HIS A 31 10.99 -14.47 1.24
CA HIS A 31 10.51 -14.40 2.64
C HIS A 31 9.13 -13.78 2.87
N TYR A 32 8.42 -13.33 1.83
CA TYR A 32 7.01 -12.91 1.92
C TYR A 32 6.06 -13.98 1.35
N SER A 33 5.01 -14.28 2.11
CA SER A 33 3.93 -15.21 1.73
C SER A 33 2.85 -14.52 0.90
N THR A 34 2.70 -13.21 1.02
CA THR A 34 1.81 -12.36 0.24
C THR A 34 2.61 -11.51 -0.75
N PRO A 35 2.03 -11.12 -1.89
CA PRO A 35 2.75 -10.27 -2.83
C PRO A 35 2.83 -8.85 -2.28
N MET A 36 3.95 -8.16 -2.54
CA MET A 36 4.21 -6.80 -2.09
C MET A 36 3.87 -5.81 -3.21
N ALA A 37 3.16 -4.74 -2.86
CA ALA A 37 2.85 -3.67 -3.79
C ALA A 37 4.12 -2.88 -4.14
N ASP A 38 4.33 -2.62 -5.43
CA ASP A 38 5.35 -1.69 -5.91
C ASP A 38 4.80 -0.26 -5.82
N PHE A 39 5.43 0.56 -4.97
CA PHE A 39 5.07 1.96 -4.76
C PHE A 39 5.95 2.94 -5.55
N MET A 40 6.90 2.44 -6.35
CA MET A 40 7.82 3.27 -7.13
C MET A 40 7.17 3.71 -8.45
N LEU A 41 6.22 4.64 -8.37
CA LEU A 41 5.41 5.08 -9.51
C LEU A 41 5.60 6.58 -9.82
N GLN A 42 5.43 6.94 -11.10
CA GLN A 42 5.53 8.31 -11.58
C GLN A 42 4.16 9.00 -11.50
N ARG A 43 4.04 9.94 -10.58
CA ARG A 43 2.76 10.60 -10.26
C ARG A 43 2.39 11.71 -11.23
N GLN A 44 1.09 11.83 -11.53
CA GLN A 44 0.50 12.95 -12.27
C GLN A 44 -0.75 13.48 -11.55
N CYS A 45 -0.88 14.81 -11.45
CA CYS A 45 -2.06 15.44 -10.82
C CYS A 45 -3.33 15.22 -11.65
N ARG A 46 -4.47 14.95 -10.97
CA ARG A 46 -5.79 14.69 -11.57
C ARG A 46 -6.89 15.39 -10.76
N ARG A 47 -8.11 15.46 -11.31
CA ARG A 47 -9.27 16.03 -10.60
C ARG A 47 -9.85 15.03 -9.60
N TRP A 48 -9.84 15.38 -8.31
CA TRP A 48 -10.32 14.53 -7.22
C TRP A 48 -11.74 13.99 -7.40
N ASP A 49 -12.70 14.83 -7.78
CA ASP A 49 -14.10 14.39 -7.85
C ASP A 49 -14.35 13.34 -8.94
N ASP A 50 -13.57 13.38 -10.02
CA ASP A 50 -13.66 12.39 -11.10
C ASP A 50 -13.22 11.00 -10.59
N ILE A 51 -12.23 10.98 -9.70
CA ILE A 51 -11.72 9.77 -9.04
C ILE A 51 -12.77 9.17 -8.12
N VAL A 52 -13.34 9.98 -7.23
CA VAL A 52 -14.30 9.50 -6.22
C VAL A 52 -15.51 8.87 -6.89
N ARG A 53 -16.10 9.53 -7.90
CA ARG A 53 -17.25 9.00 -8.64
C ARG A 53 -16.91 7.69 -9.37
N TRP A 54 -15.72 7.58 -9.93
CA TRP A 54 -15.29 6.35 -10.58
C TRP A 54 -15.10 5.22 -9.55
N LYS A 55 -14.41 5.49 -8.44
CA LYS A 55 -14.20 4.54 -7.34
C LYS A 55 -15.52 3.98 -6.82
N GLU A 56 -16.49 4.84 -6.51
CA GLU A 56 -17.78 4.42 -5.96
C GLU A 56 -18.53 3.42 -6.86
N SER A 57 -18.36 3.54 -8.18
CA SER A 57 -19.00 2.66 -9.15
C SER A 57 -18.16 1.44 -9.57
N HIS A 58 -16.86 1.42 -9.25
CA HIS A 58 -15.92 0.39 -9.73
C HIS A 58 -15.07 -0.28 -8.63
N GLN A 59 -15.20 0.13 -7.37
CA GLN A 59 -14.45 -0.48 -6.28
C GLN A 59 -14.82 -1.96 -6.12
N MET A 60 -13.85 -2.75 -5.70
CA MET A 60 -14.01 -4.18 -5.46
C MET A 60 -15.10 -4.43 -4.42
N SER A 61 -15.88 -5.49 -4.64
CA SER A 61 -16.82 -5.97 -3.64
C SER A 61 -16.07 -6.54 -2.42
N ASP A 62 -16.74 -6.65 -1.28
CA ASP A 62 -16.17 -7.30 -0.10
C ASP A 62 -15.73 -8.75 -0.42
N GLU A 63 -16.49 -9.46 -1.25
CA GLU A 63 -16.14 -10.80 -1.74
C GLU A 63 -14.86 -10.80 -2.60
N ASP A 64 -14.70 -9.81 -3.48
CA ASP A 64 -13.49 -9.68 -4.29
C ASP A 64 -12.26 -9.38 -3.42
N ASN A 65 -12.41 -8.55 -2.39
CA ASN A 65 -11.34 -8.23 -1.43
C ASN A 65 -10.92 -9.50 -0.67
N GLU A 66 -11.89 -10.24 -0.14
CA GLU A 66 -11.65 -11.51 0.53
C GLU A 66 -10.95 -12.54 -0.38
N ARG A 67 -11.27 -12.56 -1.67
CA ARG A 67 -10.59 -13.43 -2.64
C ARG A 67 -9.11 -13.07 -2.78
N VAL A 68 -8.78 -11.77 -2.78
CA VAL A 68 -7.39 -11.30 -2.84
C VAL A 68 -6.62 -11.67 -1.58
N ASP A 69 -7.24 -11.52 -0.40
CA ASP A 69 -6.60 -11.85 0.89
C ASP A 69 -6.22 -13.33 1.02
N ARG A 70 -6.93 -14.20 0.30
CA ARG A 70 -6.69 -15.66 0.30
C ARG A 70 -5.75 -16.13 -0.80
N LEU A 71 -5.19 -15.23 -1.62
CA LEU A 71 -4.25 -15.59 -2.68
C LEU A 71 -3.04 -16.31 -2.08
N GLN A 72 -2.83 -17.55 -2.53
CA GLN A 72 -1.65 -18.32 -2.19
C GLN A 72 -0.55 -18.03 -3.22
N LYS A 73 0.69 -17.94 -2.73
CA LYS A 73 1.86 -17.81 -3.58
C LYS A 73 1.97 -19.03 -4.53
N PRO A 74 1.91 -18.84 -5.85
CA PRO A 74 2.01 -19.93 -6.80
C PRO A 74 3.38 -20.62 -6.73
N HIS A 75 3.39 -21.95 -6.91
CA HIS A 75 4.64 -22.71 -6.92
C HIS A 75 5.51 -22.35 -8.13
N GLY A 76 6.79 -22.04 -7.87
CA GLY A 76 7.78 -21.74 -8.92
C GLY A 76 7.61 -20.36 -9.57
N VAL A 77 6.87 -19.44 -8.94
CA VAL A 77 6.76 -18.07 -9.43
C VAL A 77 8.09 -17.33 -9.30
N PHE A 78 8.36 -16.40 -10.21
CA PHE A 78 9.51 -15.51 -10.08
C PHE A 78 9.37 -14.63 -8.84
N GLU A 79 10.44 -14.55 -8.05
CA GLU A 79 10.50 -13.76 -6.82
C GLU A 79 11.64 -12.75 -6.90
N ASN A 80 11.35 -11.51 -6.51
CA ASN A 80 12.37 -10.50 -6.31
C ASN A 80 13.24 -10.89 -5.12
N ALA A 81 14.55 -11.00 -5.36
CA ALA A 81 15.51 -11.35 -4.34
C ALA A 81 15.66 -10.24 -3.30
N LEU A 82 15.82 -10.63 -2.04
CA LEU A 82 16.11 -9.66 -0.99
C LEU A 82 17.56 -9.15 -1.10
N PRO A 83 17.80 -7.86 -0.80
CA PRO A 83 19.17 -7.36 -0.64
C PRO A 83 19.92 -8.14 0.45
N GLY A 84 21.25 -8.26 0.30
CA GLY A 84 22.08 -8.98 1.28
C GLY A 84 21.89 -8.46 2.71
N GLY A 85 21.66 -9.38 3.65
CA GLY A 85 21.41 -9.07 5.07
C GLY A 85 20.00 -8.56 5.40
N ALA A 86 19.14 -8.34 4.40
CA ALA A 86 17.77 -7.87 4.65
C ALA A 86 16.90 -8.94 5.33
N ALA A 87 17.12 -10.22 5.06
CA ALA A 87 16.43 -11.32 5.73
C ALA A 87 16.64 -11.27 7.25
N ASP A 88 17.89 -11.16 7.70
CA ASP A 88 18.22 -11.07 9.12
C ASP A 88 17.60 -9.85 9.80
N LEU A 89 17.52 -8.71 9.08
CA LEU A 89 16.88 -7.49 9.58
C LEU A 89 15.36 -7.65 9.71
N LEU A 90 14.72 -8.32 8.74
CA LEU A 90 13.29 -8.60 8.79
C LEU A 90 12.96 -9.53 9.97
N ASP A 91 13.76 -10.57 10.19
CA ASP A 91 13.60 -11.48 11.33
C ASP A 91 13.76 -10.75 12.66
N GLN A 92 14.81 -9.92 12.79
CA GLN A 92 15.00 -9.09 13.98
C GLN A 92 13.84 -8.12 14.22
N THR A 93 13.30 -7.53 13.15
CA THR A 93 12.15 -6.63 13.23
C THR A 93 10.89 -7.38 13.67
N ALA A 94 10.66 -8.58 13.13
CA ALA A 94 9.55 -9.44 13.51
C ALA A 94 9.64 -9.85 14.99
N GLU A 95 10.83 -10.21 15.48
CA GLU A 95 11.05 -10.49 16.91
C GLU A 95 10.80 -9.26 17.77
N TRP A 96 11.30 -8.08 17.37
CA TRP A 96 11.05 -6.84 18.09
C TRP A 96 9.54 -6.52 18.20
N LEU A 97 8.80 -6.69 17.10
CA LEU A 97 7.36 -6.44 17.06
C LEU A 97 6.57 -7.30 18.06
N LYS A 98 6.99 -8.55 18.30
CA LYS A 98 6.36 -9.43 19.32
C LYS A 98 6.42 -8.87 20.74
N HIS A 99 7.42 -8.04 21.01
CA HIS A 99 7.62 -7.38 22.30
C HIS A 99 7.15 -5.92 22.30
N SER A 100 6.87 -5.34 21.12
CA SER A 100 6.38 -3.98 20.99
C SER A 100 4.92 -3.89 21.47
N HIS A 101 4.69 -3.14 22.55
CA HIS A 101 3.35 -2.86 23.07
C HIS A 101 2.81 -1.58 22.42
N VAL A 102 2.68 -1.57 21.09
CA VAL A 102 1.95 -0.48 20.42
C VAL A 102 0.47 -0.76 20.62
N ALA A 103 -0.12 -0.03 21.57
CA ALA A 103 -1.55 0.01 21.87
C ALA A 103 -2.37 0.66 20.75
#